data_AF-R6IXC9-F1
#
_entry.id   AF-R6IXC9-F1
#
_cell.length_a   1.000
_cell.length_b   1.000
_cell.length_c   1.000
_cell.angle_alpha   90.00
_cell.angle_beta   90.00
_cell.angle_gamma   90.00
#
_symmetry.space_group_name_H-M   'P 1'
#
loop_
_entity.id
_entity.type
_entity.pdbx_description
1 polymer ?
#
loop_
_entity_poly.entity_id
_entity_poly.type
_entity_poly.pdbx_seq_one_letter_code
_entity_poly.pdbx_strand_id
1 'polypeptide(L)'
;MKQFVLNEDNLRKGWSGASEFWFSRQDMQVHSMAELADLDHPEDTGTSAYLLSLGYIPYFYVTDGEVMRAFVHSIGNAKIKAVFDQTPDDAVVETFWKYFNAYKEFSEKFDAFQTEYVRKKAADWCYENGIDYTFGTKN
;
A
#
# COMPACT_ATOMS: atom_id res chain seq x y z
N MET A 1 21.38 11.87 9.81
CA MET A 1 20.32 10.84 9.87
C MET A 1 19.93 10.51 8.44
N LYS A 2 19.87 9.23 8.04
CA LYS A 2 19.30 8.87 6.74
C LYS A 2 17.78 8.89 6.88
N GLN A 3 17.08 9.46 5.91
CA GLN A 3 15.61 9.50 5.85
C GLN A 3 15.13 8.59 4.73
N PHE A 4 14.01 7.92 4.96
CA PHE A 4 13.34 7.18 3.90
C PHE A 4 12.63 8.15 2.95
N VAL A 5 12.79 7.97 1.64
CA VAL A 5 12.15 8.82 0.64
C VAL A 5 10.95 8.09 0.03
N LEU A 6 9.74 8.56 0.34
CA LEU A 6 8.50 8.15 -0.32
C LEU A 6 8.40 8.81 -1.69
N ASN A 7 9.20 8.32 -2.64
CA ASN A 7 9.13 8.67 -4.06
C ASN A 7 8.09 7.80 -4.79
N GLU A 8 7.88 8.07 -6.08
CA GLU A 8 6.89 7.33 -6.89
C GLU A 8 7.17 5.83 -6.94
N ASP A 9 8.43 5.42 -7.06
CA ASP A 9 8.82 4.01 -7.08
C ASP A 9 8.49 3.30 -5.76
N ASN A 10 8.85 3.90 -4.63
CA ASN A 10 8.56 3.34 -3.30
C ASN A 10 7.06 3.35 -2.97
N LEU A 11 6.29 4.30 -3.48
CA LEU A 11 4.82 4.26 -3.38
C LEU A 11 4.23 3.17 -4.27
N ARG A 12 4.80 2.95 -5.47
CA ARG A 12 4.37 1.90 -6.39
C ARG A 12 4.58 0.50 -5.83
N LYS A 13 5.68 0.27 -5.10
CA LYS A 13 5.92 -0.99 -4.37
C LYS A 13 4.84 -1.32 -3.35
N GLY A 14 4.08 -0.32 -2.87
CA GLY A 14 2.91 -0.55 -2.02
C GLY A 14 1.76 -1.26 -2.73
N TRP A 15 1.71 -1.28 -4.05
CA TRP A 15 0.69 -2.02 -4.80
C TRP A 15 1.05 -3.48 -5.05
N SER A 16 2.22 -3.91 -4.59
CA SER A 16 2.67 -5.29 -4.67
C SER A 16 2.03 -6.15 -3.58
N GLY A 17 2.18 -7.47 -3.72
CA GLY A 17 1.60 -8.42 -2.78
C GLY A 17 2.12 -8.24 -1.35
N ALA A 18 1.33 -8.70 -0.38
CA ALA A 18 1.76 -8.72 1.00
C ALA A 18 3.08 -9.48 1.15
N SER A 19 4.04 -8.89 1.89
CA SER A 19 5.39 -9.44 2.12
C SER A 19 6.30 -9.56 0.89
N GLU A 20 5.93 -8.99 -0.26
CA GLU A 20 6.79 -8.96 -1.45
C GLU A 20 7.97 -8.00 -1.27
N PHE A 21 7.77 -6.93 -0.50
CA PHE A 21 8.78 -5.92 -0.20
C PHE A 21 8.98 -5.74 1.30
N TRP A 22 10.22 -5.44 1.67
CA TRP A 22 10.66 -5.27 3.05
C TRP A 22 11.53 -4.04 3.17
N PHE A 23 11.29 -3.25 4.22
CA PHE A 23 12.08 -2.07 4.52
C PHE A 23 13.21 -2.39 5.47
N SER A 24 14.43 -1.99 5.13
CA SER A 24 15.63 -2.14 5.97
C SER A 24 15.84 -0.89 6.82
N ARG A 25 15.88 -1.06 8.15
CA ARG A 25 16.27 0.03 9.06
C ARG A 25 17.75 0.42 8.94
N GLN A 26 18.57 -0.43 8.34
CA GLN A 26 20.03 -0.22 8.30
C GLN A 26 20.43 0.78 7.21
N ASP A 27 19.81 0.67 6.03
CA ASP A 27 20.10 1.51 4.86
C ASP A 27 18.97 2.46 4.49
N MET A 28 17.79 2.33 5.14
CA MET A 28 16.57 3.08 4.87
C MET A 28 16.05 2.86 3.43
N GLN A 29 16.21 1.65 2.88
CA GLN A 29 15.74 1.25 1.55
C GLN A 29 14.70 0.13 1.62
N VAL A 30 13.98 -0.04 0.51
CA VAL A 30 13.00 -1.10 0.31
C VAL A 30 13.60 -2.15 -0.61
N HIS A 31 13.60 -3.40 -0.16
CA HIS A 31 14.14 -4.56 -0.85
C HIS A 31 13.03 -5.52 -1.23
N SER A 32 13.14 -6.13 -2.41
CA SER A 32 12.27 -7.22 -2.80
C SER A 32 12.62 -8.50 -2.04
N MET A 33 11.64 -9.39 -1.84
CA MET A 33 11.89 -10.72 -1.28
C MET A 33 12.91 -11.51 -2.12
N ALA A 34 12.94 -11.28 -3.44
CA ALA A 34 13.91 -11.90 -4.34
C ALA A 34 15.35 -11.48 -4.01
N GLU A 35 15.60 -10.21 -3.69
CA GLU A 35 16.93 -9.75 -3.24
C GLU A 35 17.34 -10.35 -1.89
N LEU A 36 16.36 -10.62 -1.02
CA LEU A 36 16.60 -11.14 0.32
C LEU A 36 16.68 -12.66 0.36
N ALA A 37 16.33 -13.36 -0.72
CA ALA A 37 16.34 -14.82 -0.80
C ALA A 37 17.76 -15.41 -0.71
N ASP A 38 18.78 -14.64 -1.09
CA ASP A 38 20.19 -15.06 -1.05
C ASP A 38 20.83 -14.90 0.34
N LEU A 39 20.10 -14.38 1.32
CA LEU A 39 20.59 -14.31 2.70
C LEU A 39 20.74 -15.72 3.27
N ASP A 40 21.85 -15.96 3.96
CA ASP A 40 22.13 -17.23 4.65
C ASP A 40 21.11 -17.43 5.77
N HIS A 41 19.99 -18.08 5.44
CA HIS A 41 18.82 -18.25 6.29
C HIS A 41 18.88 -19.61 6.97
N PRO A 42 18.88 -19.67 8.32
CA PRO A 42 18.84 -20.94 9.04
C PRO A 42 17.57 -21.73 8.69
N GLU A 43 17.72 -23.02 8.33
CA GLU A 43 16.60 -23.88 7.92
C GLU A 43 15.50 -24.01 8.99
N ASP A 44 15.87 -23.87 10.27
CA ASP A 44 14.95 -24.02 11.42
C ASP A 44 14.19 -22.73 11.79
N THR A 45 14.42 -21.61 11.09
CA THR A 45 13.76 -20.33 11.37
C THR A 45 12.73 -20.00 10.29
N GLY A 46 11.62 -19.34 10.66
CA GLY A 46 10.70 -18.82 9.65
C GLY A 46 11.28 -17.57 8.99
N THR A 47 11.22 -17.47 7.67
CA THR A 47 11.82 -16.35 6.89
C THR A 47 11.44 -14.97 7.44
N SER A 48 10.16 -14.74 7.77
CA SER A 48 9.72 -13.46 8.34
C SER A 48 10.35 -13.16 9.70
N ALA A 49 10.49 -14.17 10.57
CA ALA A 49 11.13 -14.01 11.87
C ALA A 49 12.62 -13.71 11.72
N TYR A 50 13.28 -14.36 10.77
CA TYR A 50 14.67 -14.09 10.43
C TYR A 50 14.87 -12.65 9.93
N LEU A 51 14.08 -12.21 8.96
CA LEU A 51 14.15 -10.85 8.42
C LEU A 51 13.90 -9.78 9.49
N LEU A 52 12.92 -9.99 10.38
CA LEU A 52 12.68 -9.13 11.54
C LEU A 52 13.90 -9.05 12.46
N SER A 53 14.58 -10.18 12.71
CA SER A 53 15.79 -10.23 13.54
C SER A 53 16.97 -9.43 12.94
N LEU A 54 17.01 -9.30 11.62
CA LEU A 54 18.00 -8.51 10.88
C LEU A 54 17.62 -7.01 10.79
N GLY A 55 16.43 -6.63 11.29
CA GLY A 55 15.94 -5.26 11.25
C GLY A 55 15.18 -4.88 9.97
N TYR A 56 14.72 -5.88 9.21
CA TYR A 56 13.76 -5.67 8.13
C TYR A 56 12.33 -5.66 8.68
N ILE A 57 11.48 -4.81 8.10
CA ILE A 57 10.07 -4.71 8.45
C ILE A 57 9.23 -4.98 7.20
N PRO A 58 8.14 -5.77 7.27
CA PRO A 58 7.22 -5.92 6.15
C PRO A 58 6.76 -4.54 5.67
N TYR A 59 6.93 -4.28 4.37
CA TYR A 59 6.50 -3.02 3.79
C TYR A 59 4.97 -2.93 3.73
N PHE A 60 4.44 -1.71 3.68
CA PHE A 60 2.99 -1.53 3.52
C PHE A 60 2.53 -2.10 2.17
N TYR A 61 1.28 -2.56 2.13
CA TYR A 61 0.65 -2.94 0.87
C TYR A 61 -0.77 -2.41 0.79
N VAL A 62 -1.26 -2.20 -0.43
CA VAL A 62 -2.61 -1.77 -0.76
C VAL A 62 -3.21 -2.69 -1.82
N THR A 63 -4.54 -2.75 -1.86
CA THR A 63 -5.28 -3.50 -2.91
C THR A 63 -6.29 -2.59 -3.58
N ASP A 64 -6.63 -2.86 -4.84
CA ASP A 64 -7.66 -2.11 -5.55
C ASP A 64 -8.97 -2.08 -4.76
N GLY A 65 -9.36 -3.23 -4.19
CA GLY A 65 -10.58 -3.38 -3.41
C GLY A 65 -10.64 -2.45 -2.21
N GLU A 66 -9.56 -2.34 -1.42
CA GLU A 66 -9.56 -1.43 -0.27
C GLU A 66 -9.62 0.04 -0.67
N VAL A 67 -8.91 0.44 -1.73
CA VAL A 67 -8.86 1.84 -2.20
C VAL A 67 -10.21 2.24 -2.78
N MET A 68 -10.82 1.37 -3.57
CA MET A 68 -12.14 1.58 -4.16
C MET A 68 -13.23 1.67 -3.09
N ARG A 69 -13.20 0.81 -2.06
CA ARG A 69 -14.11 0.92 -0.92
C ARG A 69 -13.91 2.24 -0.17
N ALA A 70 -12.67 2.61 0.13
CA ALA A 70 -12.37 3.87 0.80
C ALA A 70 -12.89 5.08 0.01
N PHE A 71 -12.75 5.04 -1.32
CA PHE A 71 -13.28 6.10 -2.18
C PHE A 71 -14.80 6.19 -2.14
N VAL A 72 -15.51 5.07 -2.27
CA VAL A 72 -16.97 5.01 -2.15
C VAL A 72 -17.45 5.59 -0.81
N HIS A 73 -16.75 5.26 0.28
CA HIS A 73 -17.05 5.80 1.61
C HIS A 73 -16.80 7.30 1.69
N SER A 74 -15.76 7.83 1.03
CA SER A 74 -15.45 9.26 1.00
C SER A 74 -16.48 10.13 0.25
N ILE A 75 -17.17 9.57 -0.74
CA ILE A 75 -18.20 10.28 -1.53
C ILE A 75 -19.46 10.55 -0.69
N GLY A 76 -19.69 9.77 0.37
CA GLY A 76 -20.81 9.97 1.29
C GLY A 76 -22.19 9.61 0.72
N ASN A 77 -22.26 8.88 -0.40
CA ASN A 77 -23.52 8.40 -0.95
C ASN A 77 -23.96 7.11 -0.23
N ALA A 78 -24.96 7.23 0.66
CA ALA A 78 -25.44 6.12 1.49
C ALA A 78 -25.91 4.88 0.69
N LYS A 79 -26.51 5.08 -0.50
CA LYS A 79 -26.98 3.95 -1.33
C LYS A 79 -25.82 3.19 -1.95
N ILE A 80 -24.85 3.92 -2.52
CA ILE A 80 -23.66 3.31 -3.12
C ILE A 80 -22.85 2.63 -2.02
N LYS A 81 -22.64 3.30 -0.88
CA LYS A 81 -21.96 2.72 0.28
C LYS A 81 -22.58 1.38 0.71
N ALA A 82 -23.91 1.32 0.85
CA ALA A 82 -24.60 0.09 1.25
C ALA A 82 -24.41 -1.06 0.25
N VAL A 83 -24.31 -0.77 -1.05
CA VAL A 83 -24.00 -1.78 -2.07
C VAL A 83 -22.59 -2.31 -1.85
N PHE A 84 -21.59 -1.43 -1.74
CA PHE A 84 -20.20 -1.85 -1.58
C PHE A 84 -19.97 -2.58 -0.26
N ASP A 85 -20.60 -2.16 0.84
CA ASP A 85 -20.50 -2.85 2.14
C ASP A 85 -20.94 -4.33 2.07
N GLN A 86 -21.75 -4.72 1.07
CA GLN A 86 -22.20 -6.09 0.85
C GLN A 86 -21.48 -6.79 -0.31
N THR A 87 -20.73 -6.06 -1.13
CA THR A 87 -19.98 -6.63 -2.25
C THR A 87 -18.82 -7.49 -1.72
N PRO A 88 -18.68 -8.76 -2.15
CA PRO A 88 -17.50 -9.58 -1.86
C PRO A 88 -16.21 -8.97 -2.44
N ASP A 89 -15.07 -9.21 -1.80
CA ASP A 89 -13.79 -8.58 -2.20
C ASP A 89 -13.37 -8.88 -3.65
N ASP A 90 -13.62 -10.09 -4.14
CA ASP A 90 -13.36 -10.50 -5.53
C ASP A 90 -14.27 -9.81 -6.56
N ALA A 91 -15.41 -9.25 -6.12
CA ALA A 91 -16.37 -8.54 -6.96
C ALA A 91 -16.28 -7.01 -6.85
N VAL A 92 -15.43 -6.45 -5.98
CA VAL A 92 -15.35 -5.01 -5.72
C VAL A 92 -14.94 -4.24 -6.96
N VAL A 93 -13.90 -4.69 -7.67
CA VAL A 93 -13.34 -3.98 -8.82
C VAL A 93 -14.35 -3.89 -9.97
N GLU A 94 -15.03 -5.00 -10.28
CA GLU A 94 -16.06 -5.03 -11.31
C GLU A 94 -17.25 -4.13 -10.92
N THR A 95 -17.70 -4.25 -9.67
CA THR A 95 -18.81 -3.44 -9.15
C THR A 95 -18.47 -1.96 -9.19
N PHE A 96 -17.23 -1.59 -8.84
CA PHE A 96 -16.71 -0.22 -8.94
C PHE A 96 -16.89 0.34 -10.34
N TRP A 97 -16.28 -0.27 -11.35
CA TRP A 97 -16.37 0.29 -12.70
C TRP A 97 -17.79 0.28 -13.25
N LYS A 98 -18.65 -0.67 -12.87
CA LYS A 98 -20.07 -0.66 -13.24
C LYS A 98 -20.81 0.59 -12.75
N TYR A 99 -20.59 1.01 -11.50
CA TYR A 99 -21.22 2.22 -10.97
C TYR A 99 -20.52 3.48 -11.51
N PHE A 100 -19.21 3.53 -11.50
CA PHE A 100 -18.46 4.76 -11.75
C PHE A 100 -18.35 5.11 -13.25
N ASN A 101 -18.48 4.13 -14.15
CA ASN A 101 -18.64 4.42 -15.59
C ASN A 101 -19.99 5.09 -15.91
N ALA A 102 -21.02 4.86 -15.10
CA ALA A 102 -22.31 5.53 -15.25
C ALA A 102 -22.30 6.98 -14.74
N TYR A 103 -21.33 7.34 -13.89
CA TYR A 103 -21.24 8.63 -13.22
C TYR A 103 -19.84 9.25 -13.37
N LYS A 104 -19.57 9.85 -14.53
CA LYS A 104 -18.24 10.41 -14.89
C LYS A 104 -17.61 11.35 -13.85
N GLU A 105 -18.43 12.14 -13.14
CA GLU A 105 -17.95 13.09 -12.11
C GLU A 105 -17.18 12.41 -10.98
N PHE A 106 -17.45 11.13 -10.70
CA PHE A 106 -16.72 10.39 -9.68
C PHE A 106 -15.45 9.74 -10.21
N SER A 107 -15.43 9.34 -11.49
CA SER A 107 -14.23 8.77 -12.11
C SER A 107 -13.07 9.77 -12.11
N GLU A 108 -13.35 11.06 -12.34
CA GLU A 108 -12.32 12.12 -12.39
C GLU A 108 -11.67 12.39 -11.02
N LYS A 109 -12.37 12.06 -9.92
CA LYS A 109 -11.87 12.27 -8.55
C LYS A 109 -11.11 11.05 -8.02
N PHE A 110 -11.24 9.89 -8.66
CA PHE A 110 -10.67 8.64 -8.17
C PHE A 110 -9.14 8.62 -8.23
N ASP A 111 -8.53 9.03 -9.34
CA ASP A 111 -7.06 9.00 -9.50
C ASP A 111 -6.34 9.86 -8.45
N ALA A 112 -6.90 11.05 -8.18
CA ALA A 112 -6.40 11.94 -7.13
C ALA A 112 -6.59 11.32 -5.74
N PHE A 113 -7.75 10.73 -5.47
CA PHE A 113 -8.02 10.05 -4.21
C PHE A 113 -7.07 8.87 -3.99
N GLN A 114 -6.88 8.02 -5.01
CA GLN A 114 -5.98 6.87 -4.95
C GLN A 114 -4.55 7.31 -4.61
N THR A 115 -4.07 8.36 -5.27
CA THR A 115 -2.73 8.92 -5.01
C THR A 115 -2.59 9.35 -3.55
N GLU A 116 -3.54 10.12 -3.03
CA GLU A 116 -3.52 10.59 -1.64
C GLU A 116 -3.70 9.46 -0.63
N TYR A 117 -4.55 8.47 -0.93
CA TYR A 117 -4.76 7.31 -0.08
C TYR A 117 -3.46 6.52 0.12
N VAL A 118 -2.74 6.22 -0.97
CA VAL A 118 -1.47 5.48 -0.90
C VAL A 118 -0.40 6.30 -0.18
N ARG A 119 -0.30 7.61 -0.44
CA ARG A 119 0.63 8.50 0.26
C ARG A 119 0.34 8.51 1.77
N LYS A 120 -0.93 8.62 2.15
CA LYS A 120 -1.36 8.59 3.54
C LYS A 120 -1.03 7.24 4.19
N LYS A 121 -1.35 6.13 3.54
CA LYS A 121 -1.08 4.78 4.07
C LYS A 121 0.41 4.52 4.25
N ALA A 122 1.24 4.98 3.32
CA ALA A 122 2.70 4.92 3.45
C ALA A 122 3.21 5.76 4.62
N ALA A 123 2.68 6.98 4.80
CA ALA A 123 3.01 7.86 5.92
C ALA A 123 2.58 7.27 7.27
N ASP A 124 1.36 6.75 7.36
CA ASP A 124 0.83 6.10 8.56
C ASP A 124 1.70 4.89 8.93
N TRP A 125 2.08 4.05 7.95
CA TRP A 125 3.01 2.94 8.16
C TRP A 125 4.40 3.40 8.65
N CYS A 126 4.95 4.49 8.09
CA CYS A 126 6.21 5.05 8.58
C CYS A 126 6.09 5.53 10.03
N TYR A 127 4.99 6.22 10.37
CA TYR A 127 4.72 6.70 11.72
C TYR A 127 4.59 5.55 12.73
N GLU A 128 3.79 4.52 12.41
CA GLU A 128 3.59 3.33 13.24
C GLU A 128 4.89 2.58 13.51
N ASN A 129 5.83 2.62 12.56
CA ASN A 129 7.13 1.99 12.67
C ASN A 129 8.25 2.95 13.13
N GLY A 130 7.95 4.20 13.50
CA GLY A 130 8.97 5.17 13.92
C GLY A 130 10.08 5.39 12.88
N ILE A 131 9.72 5.42 11.60
CA ILE A 131 10.61 5.64 10.47
C ILE A 131 10.55 7.12 10.10
N ASP A 132 11.70 7.80 10.14
CA ASP A 132 11.79 9.18 9.64
C ASP A 132 11.75 9.19 8.10
N TYR A 133 10.83 9.97 7.53
CA TYR A 133 10.54 9.94 6.11
C TYR A 133 10.29 11.33 5.53
N THR A 134 10.48 11.44 4.22
CA THR A 134 10.07 12.60 3.42
C THR A 134 9.36 12.12 2.16
N PHE A 135 8.44 12.94 1.64
CA PHE A 135 7.91 12.71 0.31
C PHE A 135 8.89 13.22 -0.74
N GLY A 136 9.15 12.40 -1.76
CA GLY A 136 9.93 12.84 -2.92
C GLY A 136 9.24 14.02 -3.61
N THR A 137 10.01 15.02 -4.03
CA THR A 137 9.52 16.07 -4.92
C THR A 137 9.26 15.47 -6.29
N LYS A 138 8.10 15.78 -6.89
CA LYS A 138 7.90 15.54 -8.33
C LYS A 138 8.92 16.44 -9.06
N ASN A 139 9.89 15.84 -9.73
CA ASN A 139 10.75 16.56 -10.67
C ASN A 139 9.96 16.89 -11.94
#